data_AF-A0A085ETW8-F1
#
_entry.id   AF-A0A085ETW8-F1
#
_cell.length_a   1.000
_cell.length_b   1.000
_cell.length_c   1.000
_cell.angle_alpha   90.00
_cell.angle_beta   90.00
_cell.angle_gamma   90.00
#
_symmetry.space_group_name_H-M   'P 1'
#
loop_
_entity.id
_entity.type
_entity.pdbx_description
1 polymer ?
#
loop_
_entity_poly.entity_id
_entity_poly.type
_entity_poly.pdbx_seq_one_letter_code
_entity_poly.pdbx_strand_id
1 'polypeptide(L)' 'MTWGRLLCGFGDVMAGARARTFSMVWVARNAAVPLLPILTGTSIGVAWQAHLGGFFAGILLVGVFERKGR' A
#
# COMPACT_ATOMS: atom_id res chain seq x y z
N MET A 1 -13.19 -0.82 23.54
CA MET A 1 -12.28 -0.62 22.39
C MET A 1 -13.10 -0.17 21.20
N THR A 2 -13.07 1.11 20.85
CA THR A 2 -13.75 1.66 19.67
C THR A 2 -12.92 1.33 18.42
N TRP A 3 -13.14 0.13 17.89
CA TRP A 3 -12.62 -0.29 16.59
C TRP A 3 -13.16 0.65 15.50
N GLY A 4 -12.35 1.60 15.03
CA GLY A 4 -12.73 2.52 13.96
C GLY A 4 -12.45 4.00 14.19
N ARG A 5 -11.87 4.38 15.35
CA ARG A 5 -11.44 5.79 15.56
C ARG A 5 -10.03 6.08 15.11
N LEU A 6 -9.25 5.05 14.79
CA LEU A 6 -7.85 5.15 14.42
C LEU A 6 -7.57 4.34 13.16
N LEU A 7 -6.81 4.91 12.24
CA LEU A 7 -6.30 4.32 11.03
C LEU A 7 -5.20 3.28 11.32
N CYS A 8 -5.08 2.33 10.41
CA CYS A 8 -4.08 1.28 10.43
C CYS A 8 -2.77 1.82 9.84
N GLY A 9 -1.73 1.98 10.66
CA GLY A 9 -0.42 2.45 10.23
C GLY A 9 0.49 1.31 9.77
N PHE A 10 1.68 1.65 9.28
CA PHE A 10 2.68 0.65 8.83
C PHE A 10 2.92 -0.50 9.83
N GLY A 11 3.08 -0.18 11.12
CA GLY A 11 3.30 -1.19 12.16
C GLY A 11 2.11 -2.15 12.33
N ASP A 12 0.88 -1.64 12.24
CA ASP A 12 -0.34 -2.45 12.34
C ASP A 12 -0.48 -3.39 11.11
N VAL A 13 -0.15 -2.88 9.92
CA VAL A 13 -0.12 -3.68 8.68
C VAL A 13 0.92 -4.80 8.78
N MET A 14 2.10 -4.51 9.32
CA MET A 14 3.16 -5.52 9.50
C MET A 14 2.85 -6.51 10.62
N ALA A 15 2.08 -6.16 11.64
CA ALA A 15 1.65 -7.08 12.69
C ALA A 15 0.57 -8.06 12.19
N GLY A 16 -0.36 -7.59 11.36
CA GLY A 16 -1.47 -8.41 10.86
C GLY A 16 -1.09 -9.27 9.65
N ALA A 17 -1.09 -10.60 9.80
CA ALA A 17 -0.73 -11.52 8.71
C ALA A 17 -1.55 -11.29 7.43
N ARG A 18 -2.86 -11.08 7.55
CA ARG A 18 -3.75 -10.82 6.41
C ARG A 18 -3.45 -9.47 5.72
N ALA A 19 -3.26 -8.42 6.51
CA ALA A 19 -2.94 -7.08 6.00
C ALA A 19 -1.56 -7.06 5.32
N ARG A 20 -0.58 -7.74 5.92
CA ARG A 20 0.76 -7.92 5.36
C ARG A 20 0.72 -8.66 4.03
N THR A 21 0.04 -9.81 3.95
CA THR A 21 -0.09 -10.58 2.69
C THR A 21 -0.78 -9.77 1.60
N PHE A 22 -1.88 -9.09 1.92
CA PHE A 22 -2.55 -8.20 0.97
C PHE A 22 -1.59 -7.11 0.46
N SER A 23 -0.90 -6.43 1.37
CA SER A 23 0.02 -5.34 1.03
C SER A 23 1.16 -5.83 0.14
N MET A 24 1.74 -6.99 0.45
CA MET A 24 2.81 -7.61 -0.36
C MET A 24 2.33 -7.96 -1.76
N VAL A 25 1.18 -8.63 -1.89
CA VAL A 25 0.60 -8.99 -3.20
C VAL A 25 0.23 -7.75 -4.00
N TRP A 26 -0.37 -6.74 -3.36
CA TRP A 26 -0.74 -5.47 -3.97
C TRP A 26 0.48 -4.71 -4.51
N VAL A 27 1.53 -4.56 -3.71
CA VAL A 27 2.78 -3.89 -4.11
C VAL A 27 3.47 -4.67 -5.23
N ALA A 28 3.60 -5.99 -5.10
CA ALA A 28 4.23 -6.82 -6.12
C ALA A 28 3.51 -6.70 -7.48
N ARG A 29 2.17 -6.74 -7.48
CA ARG A 29 1.39 -6.57 -8.71
C ARG A 29 1.58 -5.18 -9.32
N ASN A 30 1.52 -4.11 -8.53
CA ASN A 30 1.69 -2.75 -9.02
C ASN A 30 3.13 -2.49 -9.53
N ALA A 31 4.14 -3.08 -8.89
CA ALA A 31 5.52 -3.04 -9.35
C ALA A 31 5.76 -3.86 -10.64
N ALA A 32 4.91 -4.84 -10.93
CA ALA A 32 4.95 -5.61 -12.17
C ALA A 32 4.26 -4.93 -13.36
N VAL A 33 3.40 -3.92 -13.13
CA VAL A 33 2.74 -3.13 -14.20
C VAL A 33 3.70 -2.58 -15.26
N PRO A 34 4.87 -1.99 -14.94
CA PRO A 34 5.82 -1.52 -15.96
C PRO A 34 6.39 -2.64 -16.85
N LEU A 35 6.23 -3.92 -16.47
CA LEU A 35 6.64 -5.06 -17.28
C LEU A 35 5.55 -5.48 -18.29
N LEU A 36 4.31 -5.00 -18.15
CA LEU A 36 3.21 -5.35 -19.06
C LEU A 36 3.50 -5.06 -20.53
N PRO A 37 4.14 -3.93 -20.92
CA PRO A 37 4.44 -3.65 -22.32
C PRO A 37 5.34 -4.71 -22.98
N ILE A 38 6.18 -5.40 -22.19
CA ILE A 38 7.04 -6.50 -22.68
C ILE A 38 6.19 -7.70 -23.09
N LEU A 39 5.08 -7.94 -22.38
CA LEU A 39 4.19 -9.08 -22.59
C LEU A 39 3.09 -8.78 -23.62
N THR A 40 2.60 -7.54 -23.68
CA THR A 40 1.45 -7.15 -24.53
C THR A 40 1.86 -6.44 -25.81
N GLY A 41 3.11 -5.98 -25.93
CA GLY A 41 3.58 -5.16 -27.05
C GLY A 41 2.95 -3.75 -27.11
N THR A 42 2.19 -3.36 -26.08
CA THR A 42 1.44 -2.10 -26.03
C THR A 42 1.82 -1.30 -24.80
N SER A 43 2.20 -0.03 -25.00
CA SER A 43 2.41 0.91 -23.91
C SER A 43 1.07 1.43 -23.40
N ILE A 44 0.64 0.93 -22.24
CA ILE A 44 -0.57 1.41 -21.57
C ILE A 44 -0.14 2.42 -20.50
N GLY A 45 -0.73 3.63 -20.53
CA GLY A 45 -0.48 4.70 -19.55
C GLY A 45 -1.12 4.40 -18.18
N VAL A 46 -0.69 3.33 -17.52
CA VAL A 46 -1.16 2.96 -16.18
C VAL A 46 -0.39 3.76 -15.14
N ALA A 47 -1.07 4.52 -14.30
CA ALA A 47 -0.47 5.36 -13.25
C ALA A 47 0.02 4.56 -12.04
N TRP A 48 0.72 3.43 -12.24
CA TRP A 48 1.16 2.52 -11.17
C TRP A 48 2.07 3.21 -10.14
N GLN A 49 2.85 4.22 -10.54
CA GLN A 49 3.64 5.03 -9.61
C GLN A 49 2.76 5.76 -8.59
N ALA A 50 1.60 6.30 -9.02
CA ALA A 50 0.66 6.97 -8.12
C ALA A 50 -0.01 5.99 -7.16
N HIS A 51 -0.27 4.75 -7.60
CA HIS A 51 -0.83 3.70 -6.75
C HIS A 51 0.15 3.29 -5.64
N LEU A 52 1.43 3.06 -5.99
CA LEU A 52 2.47 2.76 -5.01
C LEU A 52 2.73 3.96 -4.09
N GLY A 53 2.91 5.15 -4.67
CA GLY A 53 3.18 6.37 -3.92
C GLY A 53 2.07 6.70 -2.93
N GLY A 54 0.80 6.67 -3.37
CA GLY A 54 -0.36 6.89 -2.51
C GLY A 54 -0.51 5.82 -1.43
N PHE A 55 -0.25 4.55 -1.75
CA PHE A 55 -0.30 3.46 -0.78
C PHE A 55 0.75 3.62 0.34
N PHE A 56 2.01 3.86 -0.03
CA PHE A 56 3.08 4.06 0.94
C PHE A 56 2.90 5.36 1.74
N ALA A 57 2.51 6.45 1.08
CA ALA A 57 2.20 7.71 1.76
C ALA A 57 1.07 7.50 2.78
N GLY A 58 -0.01 6.81 2.41
CA GLY A 58 -1.13 6.52 3.29
C GLY A 58 -0.70 5.79 4.56
N ILE A 59 0.02 4.67 4.45
CA ILE A 59 0.39 3.86 5.63
C ILE A 59 1.47 4.51 6.51
N LEU A 60 2.38 5.30 5.91
CA LEU A 60 3.48 5.95 6.63
C LEU A 60 3.01 7.22 7.33
N LEU A 61 2.12 8.01 6.69
CA LEU A 61 1.61 9.25 7.27
C LEU A 61 0.67 9.02 8.46
N VAL A 62 0.03 7.85 8.57
CA VAL A 62 -0.75 7.50 9.76
C VAL A 62 0.08 7.62 11.03
N GLY A 63 1.35 7.20 11.04
CA GLY A 63 2.22 7.34 12.23
C GLY A 63 2.57 8.80 12.58
N VAL A 64 2.47 9.71 11.61
CA VAL A 64 2.72 11.15 11.80
C VAL A 64 1.48 11.85 12.34
N PHE A 65 0.30 11.53 11.81
CA PHE A 65 -0.96 12.22 12.16
C PHE A 65 -1.75 11.54 13.27
N GLU A 66 -1.66 10.22 13.38
CA GLU A 66 -2.33 9.43 14.41
C GLU A 66 -1.31 8.87 15.40
N ARG A 67 -0.92 9.72 16.35
CA ARG A 67 -0.14 9.29 17.49
C ARG A 67 -1.06 8.52 18.45
N LYS A 68 -1.06 7.19 18.35
CA LYS A 68 -1.58 6.32 19.41
C LYS A 68 -0.86 6.68 20.70
N GLY A 69 -1.54 7.42 21.59
CA GLY A 69 -1.03 7.68 22.93
C GLY A 69 -0.66 6.34 23.56
N ARG A 70 0.57 6.23 24.06
CA ARG A 70 1.00 5.06 24.84
C ARG A 70 0.12 4.89 26.05
#